data_AF-A0A2D5X7X6-F1
#
_entry.id   AF-A0A2D5X7X6-F1
#
_cell.length_a   1.000
_cell.length_b   1.000
_cell.length_c   1.000
_cell.angle_alpha   90.00
_cell.angle_beta   90.00
_cell.angle_gamma   90.00
#
_symmetry.space_group_name_H-M   'P 1'
#
loop_
_entity.id
_entity.type
_entity.pdbx_description
1 polymer ?
#
loop_
_entity_poly.entity_id
_entity_poly.type
_entity_poly.pdbx_seq_one_letter_code
_entity_poly.pdbx_strand_id
1 'polypeptide(L)'
;MPLFRRNAVTAAQIRTSDDNRQKNGKTKKHIAIIGSGVSGLTCAHYLVEEHDVTVFEANDYIGGHVNTIDVALQDGRKSKSRFSKKSQAEKSAIDTGFIVFNERTYPNFFRLLHELQVPFQSTDMSFSVKNVARNFEYNGHTINTLLSQRKNIISPKFWRFVQDILQFNKQMKQLRQDFEAARSNGEAVTRYTQQTLSEYLASKRYGKLFTDNYLLPMVSAIWSTSLEDVQDFPLVFFAQFFDNHGLLDVVNRPQWFTIKGGSKQYVNKLVTRFVKKGGQVRVNSPVQSVTRNKDNKAESTDAKVTLKMSNGKSIESLDFDEVIFACHADTALKILQDATSDETEVLSHFRFTSNTAVLHTDTSVLPNKPLAWASWNYLLDADGKTHNTVEQTSAKPVLTYHMNILQRLTKQHNYLVTLNHKIDPAQIIKTIDYSHPVFDKPMIEAQKQWSTISSSGLHTHFCGAYWFNGFHEDGVRSGLRVCQSLGSQIDIKDEVDASHLPDGESSHTPFVYKDIPVRADKSMHKLDNRQLLSAETNQELLAYIASIAAKPKVLTAAKTKKHGLLARVLHRSKHK
;
A
#
# COMPACT_ATOMS: atom_id res chain seq x y z
N MET A 1 58.61 -27.28 27.68
CA MET A 1 57.70 -27.92 26.69
C MET A 1 56.31 -27.97 27.28
N PRO A 2 55.24 -27.62 26.53
CA PRO A 2 54.97 -26.24 26.15
C PRO A 2 53.57 -25.72 26.57
N LEU A 3 53.50 -24.38 26.55
CA LEU A 3 52.31 -23.54 26.67
C LEU A 3 51.35 -23.70 25.47
N PHE A 4 50.04 -23.67 25.73
CA PHE A 4 49.01 -23.42 24.70
C PHE A 4 48.59 -21.95 24.72
N ARG A 5 48.90 -21.23 23.63
CA ARG A 5 48.46 -19.86 23.35
C ARG A 5 47.02 -19.85 22.81
N ARG A 6 46.20 -18.97 23.38
CA ARG A 6 44.94 -18.46 22.79
C ARG A 6 45.29 -17.57 21.59
N ASN A 7 44.65 -17.80 20.44
CA ASN A 7 44.65 -16.83 19.34
C ASN A 7 43.33 -16.06 19.36
N ALA A 8 43.44 -14.76 19.67
CA ALA A 8 42.43 -13.75 19.46
C ALA A 8 42.36 -13.41 17.96
N VAL A 9 41.17 -13.39 17.39
CA VAL A 9 40.92 -12.87 16.04
C VAL A 9 40.72 -11.35 16.19
N THR A 10 41.74 -10.59 15.84
CA THR A 10 41.74 -9.13 15.86
C THR A 10 41.01 -8.53 14.65
N ALA A 11 40.27 -7.45 14.91
CA ALA A 11 39.48 -6.64 14.00
C ALA A 11 40.31 -5.85 12.97
N ALA A 12 40.91 -6.53 11.98
CA ALA A 12 41.82 -5.90 11.02
C ALA A 12 41.59 -6.30 9.54
N GLN A 13 40.36 -6.62 9.12
CA GLN A 13 40.06 -6.96 7.71
C GLN A 13 38.92 -6.16 7.06
N ILE A 14 38.54 -5.00 7.62
CA ILE A 14 37.57 -4.06 7.00
C ILE A 14 38.22 -2.68 6.75
N ARG A 15 39.47 -2.63 6.27
CA ARG A 15 40.16 -1.35 5.99
C ARG A 15 40.79 -1.25 4.60
N THR A 16 40.37 -2.06 3.65
CA THR A 16 40.82 -1.95 2.25
C THR A 16 39.63 -2.02 1.29
N SER A 17 38.78 -1.00 1.32
CA SER A 17 37.77 -0.77 0.27
C SER A 17 37.52 0.73 -0.03
N ASP A 18 38.32 1.65 0.52
CA ASP A 18 38.06 3.08 0.44
C ASP A 18 38.48 3.76 -0.87
N ASP A 19 39.19 3.07 -1.76
CA ASP A 19 39.84 3.69 -2.93
C ASP A 19 38.97 3.76 -4.20
N ASN A 20 37.66 3.51 -4.12
CA ASN A 20 36.76 3.48 -5.29
C ASN A 20 35.52 4.39 -5.16
N ARG A 21 35.53 5.36 -4.23
CA ARG A 21 34.35 6.17 -3.84
C ARG A 21 33.96 7.30 -4.80
N GLN A 22 34.60 7.46 -5.96
CA GLN A 22 34.29 8.54 -6.90
C GLN A 22 33.88 8.02 -8.28
N LYS A 23 32.57 7.95 -8.51
CA LYS A 23 31.98 8.12 -9.84
C LYS A 23 31.01 9.31 -9.75
N ASN A 24 31.18 10.29 -10.64
CA ASN A 24 30.35 11.50 -10.77
C ASN A 24 30.43 12.58 -9.64
N GLY A 25 31.50 12.62 -8.84
CA GLY A 25 31.69 13.68 -7.84
C GLY A 25 30.76 13.62 -6.61
N LYS A 26 29.89 12.61 -6.52
CA LYS A 26 29.13 12.28 -5.31
C LYS A 26 29.78 11.12 -4.58
N THR A 27 29.97 11.25 -3.28
CA THR A 27 30.46 10.17 -2.43
C THR A 27 29.35 9.14 -2.21
N LYS A 28 29.68 7.87 -2.44
CA LYS A 28 28.77 6.75 -2.15
C LYS A 28 28.48 6.70 -0.63
N LYS A 29 27.21 6.75 -0.25
CA LYS A 29 26.74 6.70 1.15
C LYS A 29 26.21 5.32 1.54
N HIS A 30 26.30 4.99 2.82
CA HIS A 30 25.65 3.84 3.44
C HIS A 30 24.30 4.28 4.02
N ILE A 31 23.21 3.76 3.48
CA ILE A 31 21.85 4.20 3.79
C ILE A 31 21.05 3.06 4.41
N ALA A 32 20.48 3.31 5.59
CA ALA A 32 19.49 2.43 6.18
C ALA A 32 18.07 2.89 5.82
N ILE A 33 17.20 1.95 5.46
CA ILE A 33 15.78 2.18 5.25
C ILE A 33 15.01 1.35 6.29
N ILE A 34 14.23 2.00 7.14
CA ILE A 34 13.45 1.35 8.20
C ILE A 34 12.00 1.23 7.71
N GLY A 35 11.59 0.02 7.34
CA GLY A 35 10.28 -0.29 6.77
C GLY A 35 10.36 -0.64 5.29
N SER A 36 9.74 -1.76 4.90
CA SER A 36 9.70 -2.26 3.53
C SER A 36 8.34 -2.04 2.84
N GLY A 37 7.56 -1.06 3.31
CA GLY A 37 6.38 -0.58 2.59
C GLY A 37 6.76 0.08 1.26
N VAL A 38 5.75 0.50 0.48
CA VAL A 38 5.95 1.11 -0.84
C VAL A 38 6.97 2.25 -0.83
N SER A 39 6.93 3.15 0.15
CA SER A 39 7.86 4.28 0.26
C SER A 39 9.31 3.84 0.43
N GLY A 40 9.56 2.88 1.33
CA GLY A 40 10.89 2.33 1.58
C GLY A 40 11.42 1.54 0.38
N LEU A 41 10.56 0.76 -0.27
CA LEU A 41 10.93 0.03 -1.48
C LEU A 41 11.16 0.95 -2.68
N THR A 42 10.42 2.05 -2.81
CA THR A 42 10.70 3.08 -3.80
C THR A 42 12.07 3.70 -3.57
N CYS A 43 12.41 4.08 -2.32
CA CYS A 43 13.75 4.55 -1.97
C CYS A 43 14.82 3.50 -2.32
N ALA A 44 14.61 2.24 -1.95
CA ALA A 44 15.54 1.15 -2.23
C ALA A 44 15.78 0.96 -3.73
N HIS A 45 14.73 0.98 -4.55
CA HIS A 45 14.80 0.80 -6.00
C HIS A 45 15.65 1.87 -6.69
N TYR A 46 15.52 3.13 -6.27
CA TYR A 46 16.21 4.24 -6.91
C TYR A 46 17.60 4.54 -6.32
N LEU A 47 17.78 4.40 -5.00
CA LEU A 47 19.05 4.74 -4.34
C LEU A 47 20.13 3.67 -4.52
N VAL A 48 19.77 2.41 -4.78
CA VAL A 48 20.75 1.31 -4.93
C VAL A 48 21.69 1.49 -6.12
N GLU A 49 21.35 2.34 -7.09
CA GLU A 49 22.21 2.63 -8.25
C GLU A 49 23.43 3.48 -7.86
N GLU A 50 23.32 4.30 -6.80
CA GLU A 50 24.36 5.26 -6.38
C GLU A 50 24.90 5.01 -4.96
N HIS A 51 24.23 4.19 -4.15
CA HIS A 51 24.50 4.05 -2.71
C HIS A 51 24.48 2.60 -2.23
N ASP A 52 25.07 2.35 -1.06
CA ASP A 52 24.98 1.07 -0.36
C ASP A 52 23.76 1.08 0.56
N VAL A 53 22.70 0.37 0.16
CA VAL A 53 21.38 0.45 0.80
C VAL A 53 21.04 -0.85 1.53
N THR A 54 20.61 -0.72 2.79
CA THR A 54 20.06 -1.83 3.58
C THR A 54 18.64 -1.51 4.05
N VAL A 55 17.69 -2.38 3.75
CA VAL A 55 16.30 -2.29 4.19
C VAL A 55 16.09 -3.18 5.40
N PHE A 56 15.54 -2.63 6.48
CA PHE A 56 15.17 -3.32 7.71
C PHE A 56 13.65 -3.41 7.80
N GLU A 57 13.13 -4.62 7.98
CA GLU A 57 11.70 -4.91 8.09
C GLU A 57 11.43 -5.66 9.39
N ALA A 58 10.44 -5.18 10.15
CA ALA A 58 10.06 -5.77 11.42
C ALA A 58 9.30 -7.08 11.22
N ASN A 59 8.46 -7.17 10.19
CA ASN A 59 7.67 -8.34 9.88
C ASN A 59 8.52 -9.49 9.31
N ASP A 60 7.92 -10.66 9.24
CA ASP A 60 8.46 -11.84 8.58
C ASP A 60 8.22 -11.83 7.06
N TYR A 61 7.67 -10.74 6.51
CA TYR A 61 7.34 -10.57 5.09
C TYR A 61 7.67 -9.15 4.61
N ILE A 62 7.92 -8.99 3.30
CA ILE A 62 8.26 -7.70 2.67
C ILE A 62 7.01 -7.04 2.06
N GLY A 63 6.87 -5.71 2.14
CA GLY A 63 5.83 -4.97 1.40
C GLY A 63 4.83 -4.19 2.26
N GLY A 64 4.76 -4.46 3.58
CA GLY A 64 3.84 -3.79 4.50
C GLY A 64 2.37 -3.95 4.09
N HIS A 65 1.72 -2.85 3.69
CA HIS A 65 0.34 -2.86 3.16
C HIS A 65 0.21 -3.50 1.77
N VAL A 66 1.31 -3.78 1.07
CA VAL A 66 1.30 -4.68 -0.10
C VAL A 66 1.32 -6.10 0.40
N ASN A 67 0.12 -6.62 0.67
CA ASN A 67 -0.07 -7.94 1.23
C ASN A 67 -1.00 -8.74 0.32
N THR A 68 -0.43 -9.72 -0.36
CA THR A 68 -1.16 -10.68 -1.19
C THR A 68 -1.05 -12.04 -0.54
N ILE A 69 -2.18 -12.68 -0.25
CA ILE A 69 -2.26 -13.99 0.37
C ILE A 69 -2.44 -15.05 -0.72
N ASP A 70 -1.49 -15.96 -0.87
CA ASP A 70 -1.63 -17.18 -1.67
C ASP A 70 -2.46 -18.20 -0.91
N VAL A 71 -3.72 -18.29 -1.31
CA VAL A 71 -4.70 -19.23 -0.77
C VAL A 71 -4.71 -20.50 -1.61
N ALA A 72 -4.65 -21.65 -0.97
CA ALA A 72 -5.01 -22.94 -1.56
C ALA A 72 -6.21 -23.53 -0.81
N LEU A 73 -7.39 -23.47 -1.42
CA LEU A 73 -8.65 -23.89 -0.82
C LEU A 73 -9.19 -25.15 -1.52
N GLN A 74 -9.57 -26.16 -0.75
CA GLN A 74 -10.09 -27.42 -1.28
C GLN A 74 -11.48 -27.71 -0.71
N ASP A 75 -12.46 -27.89 -1.60
CA ASP A 75 -13.80 -28.35 -1.24
C ASP A 75 -13.91 -29.88 -1.42
N GLY A 76 -14.53 -30.56 -0.45
CA GLY A 76 -14.92 -31.97 -0.51
C GLY A 76 -13.95 -32.97 0.13
N ARG A 77 -14.44 -34.19 0.40
CA ARG A 77 -13.64 -35.26 1.03
C ARG A 77 -12.45 -35.67 0.14
N LYS A 78 -11.30 -35.98 0.75
CA LYS A 78 -10.21 -36.73 0.10
C LYS A 78 -10.83 -37.91 -0.66
N SER A 79 -10.80 -37.88 -1.99
CA SER A 79 -11.30 -39.00 -2.79
C SER A 79 -10.56 -40.27 -2.37
N LYS A 80 -11.27 -41.21 -1.74
CA LYS A 80 -10.78 -42.58 -1.49
C LYS A 80 -10.96 -43.47 -2.73
N SER A 81 -11.59 -42.97 -3.80
CA SER A 81 -11.81 -43.72 -5.03
C SER A 81 -10.67 -43.46 -6.02
N ARG A 82 -10.08 -44.54 -6.54
CA ARG A 82 -9.13 -44.50 -7.67
C ARG A 82 -9.75 -43.94 -8.97
N PHE A 83 -11.08 -43.76 -9.02
CA PHE A 83 -11.82 -43.29 -10.20
C PHE A 83 -12.41 -41.88 -10.08
N SER A 84 -12.37 -41.24 -8.91
CA SER A 84 -12.81 -39.85 -8.78
C SER A 84 -11.62 -38.92 -9.05
N LYS A 85 -11.79 -37.98 -9.98
CA LYS A 85 -10.84 -36.87 -10.23
C LYS A 85 -10.36 -36.35 -8.87
N LYS A 86 -9.04 -36.36 -8.61
CA LYS A 86 -8.45 -35.70 -7.44
C LYS A 86 -9.06 -34.30 -7.38
N SER A 87 -9.76 -33.94 -6.29
CA SER A 87 -10.17 -32.55 -6.11
C SER A 87 -8.88 -31.73 -6.02
N GLN A 88 -8.60 -30.96 -7.07
CA GLN A 88 -7.44 -30.09 -7.08
C GLN A 88 -7.80 -28.86 -6.24
N ALA A 89 -6.94 -28.50 -5.30
CA ALA A 89 -7.12 -27.29 -4.52
C ALA A 89 -7.15 -26.07 -5.47
N GLU A 90 -8.13 -25.21 -5.28
CA GLU A 90 -8.20 -23.94 -5.97
C GLU A 90 -7.14 -23.01 -5.39
N LYS A 91 -6.23 -22.54 -6.24
CA LYS A 91 -5.20 -21.57 -5.87
C LYS A 91 -5.60 -20.15 -6.30
N SER A 92 -5.44 -19.18 -5.42
CA SER A 92 -5.74 -17.77 -5.67
C SER A 92 -4.77 -16.86 -4.91
N ALA A 93 -4.35 -15.77 -5.52
CA ALA A 93 -3.51 -14.75 -4.89
C ALA A 93 -4.40 -13.54 -4.58
N ILE A 94 -4.71 -13.33 -3.30
CA ILE A 94 -5.74 -12.37 -2.86
C ILE A 94 -5.10 -11.17 -2.17
N ASP A 95 -5.31 -9.98 -2.70
CA ASP A 95 -4.82 -8.75 -2.07
C ASP A 95 -5.68 -8.39 -0.85
N THR A 96 -5.05 -8.05 0.28
CA THR A 96 -5.73 -7.70 1.54
C THR A 96 -5.43 -6.30 2.04
N GLY A 97 -4.51 -5.58 1.38
CA GLY A 97 -4.18 -4.18 1.67
C GLY A 97 -4.28 -3.32 0.41
N PHE A 98 -3.18 -3.11 -0.30
CA PHE A 98 -3.21 -2.43 -1.60
C PHE A 98 -3.72 -3.34 -2.73
N ILE A 99 -4.76 -2.89 -3.45
CA ILE A 99 -5.49 -3.70 -4.45
C ILE A 99 -5.54 -3.02 -5.82
N VAL A 100 -5.82 -1.71 -5.88
CA VAL A 100 -6.15 -0.98 -7.11
C VAL A 100 -5.49 0.38 -7.24
N PHE A 101 -5.30 0.83 -8.48
CA PHE A 101 -4.77 2.14 -8.86
C PHE A 101 -5.46 2.65 -10.13
N ASN A 102 -5.28 3.92 -10.51
CA ASN A 102 -5.94 4.49 -11.70
C ASN A 102 -5.05 5.47 -12.47
N GLU A 103 -5.40 5.70 -13.73
CA GLU A 103 -4.64 6.53 -14.70
C GLU A 103 -4.66 8.04 -14.42
N ARG A 104 -5.41 8.53 -13.44
CA ARG A 104 -5.51 9.96 -13.11
C ARG A 104 -4.64 10.36 -11.92
N THR A 105 -4.47 9.44 -10.96
CA THR A 105 -3.92 9.76 -9.62
C THR A 105 -2.69 8.95 -9.24
N TYR A 106 -2.15 8.12 -10.14
CA TYR A 106 -1.00 7.23 -9.87
C TYR A 106 0.18 7.39 -10.85
N PRO A 107 0.61 8.62 -11.18
CA PRO A 107 1.62 8.86 -12.21
C PRO A 107 2.97 8.18 -11.95
N ASN A 108 3.48 8.25 -10.72
CA ASN A 108 4.78 7.67 -10.39
C ASN A 108 4.69 6.15 -10.20
N PHE A 109 3.57 5.63 -9.71
CA PHE A 109 3.36 4.20 -9.61
C PHE A 109 3.26 3.54 -10.99
N PHE A 110 2.58 4.17 -11.97
CA PHE A 110 2.60 3.70 -13.36
C PHE A 110 4.03 3.64 -13.92
N ARG A 111 4.83 4.69 -13.70
CA ARG A 111 6.26 4.67 -14.06
C ARG A 111 6.99 3.51 -13.40
N LEU A 112 6.80 3.28 -12.11
CA LEU A 112 7.44 2.18 -11.39
C LEU A 112 7.05 0.80 -11.96
N LEU A 113 5.76 0.57 -12.24
CA LEU A 113 5.30 -0.68 -12.85
C LEU A 113 5.87 -0.88 -14.26
N HIS A 114 5.97 0.20 -15.04
CA HIS A 114 6.58 0.18 -16.36
C HIS A 114 8.09 -0.16 -16.30
N GLU A 115 8.86 0.49 -15.42
CA GLU A 115 10.28 0.18 -15.21
C GLU A 115 10.53 -1.27 -14.76
N LEU A 116 9.60 -1.83 -13.96
CA LEU A 116 9.65 -3.20 -13.46
C LEU A 116 9.02 -4.21 -14.44
N GLN A 117 8.38 -3.74 -15.51
CA GLN A 117 7.65 -4.55 -16.48
C GLN A 117 6.58 -5.42 -15.81
N VAL A 118 5.82 -4.86 -14.87
CA VAL A 118 4.80 -5.58 -14.08
C VAL A 118 3.47 -5.54 -14.82
N PRO A 119 2.88 -6.69 -15.17
CA PRO A 119 1.60 -6.72 -15.87
C PRO A 119 0.44 -6.37 -14.92
N PHE A 120 -0.47 -5.55 -15.40
CA PHE A 120 -1.72 -5.20 -14.72
C PHE A 120 -2.90 -5.35 -15.70
N GLN A 121 -4.12 -5.15 -15.20
CA GLN A 121 -5.36 -5.24 -15.98
C GLN A 121 -6.40 -4.26 -15.47
N SER A 122 -7.27 -3.82 -16.36
CA SER A 122 -8.44 -3.03 -15.99
C SER A 122 -9.34 -3.80 -15.03
N THR A 123 -9.91 -3.08 -14.06
CA THR A 123 -10.81 -3.63 -13.06
C THR A 123 -12.01 -2.72 -12.81
N ASP A 124 -13.03 -3.29 -12.20
CA ASP A 124 -14.22 -2.58 -11.75
C ASP A 124 -13.95 -1.93 -10.39
N MET A 125 -14.53 -0.73 -10.19
CA MET A 125 -14.49 -0.04 -8.92
C MET A 125 -15.90 0.39 -8.46
N SER A 126 -16.86 -0.53 -8.54
CA SER A 126 -18.23 -0.33 -8.06
C SER A 126 -18.34 -0.27 -6.54
N PHE A 127 -19.35 0.49 -6.08
CA PHE A 127 -19.68 0.67 -4.67
C PHE A 127 -21.14 0.32 -4.42
N SER A 128 -21.40 -0.41 -3.34
CA SER A 128 -22.73 -0.75 -2.86
C SER A 128 -22.90 -0.40 -1.38
N VAL A 129 -24.16 -0.20 -1.00
CA VAL A 129 -24.56 -0.01 0.40
C VAL A 129 -25.67 -0.99 0.71
N LYS A 130 -25.58 -1.65 1.87
CA LYS A 130 -26.64 -2.44 2.50
C LYS A 130 -27.00 -1.78 3.83
N ASN A 131 -28.22 -1.27 3.93
CA ASN A 131 -28.78 -0.77 5.17
C ASN A 131 -29.81 -1.75 5.70
N VAL A 132 -29.46 -2.43 6.80
CA VAL A 132 -30.28 -3.47 7.42
C VAL A 132 -31.56 -2.87 8.00
N ALA A 133 -31.45 -1.79 8.77
CA ALA A 133 -32.59 -1.15 9.45
C ALA A 133 -33.65 -0.61 8.48
N ARG A 134 -33.24 -0.12 7.32
CA ARG A 134 -34.14 0.43 6.27
C ARG A 134 -34.57 -0.60 5.24
N ASN A 135 -34.06 -1.83 5.29
CA ASN A 135 -34.22 -2.84 4.24
C ASN A 135 -33.96 -2.25 2.82
N PHE A 136 -32.86 -1.50 2.73
CA PHE A 136 -32.46 -0.74 1.56
C PHE A 136 -31.07 -1.18 1.12
N GLU A 137 -30.91 -1.47 -0.16
CA GLU A 137 -29.61 -1.76 -0.75
C GLU A 137 -29.57 -1.30 -2.21
N TYR A 138 -28.39 -0.87 -2.67
CA TYR A 138 -28.16 -0.48 -4.05
C TYR A 138 -26.69 -0.67 -4.45
N ASN A 139 -26.43 -0.72 -5.75
CA ASN A 139 -25.08 -0.63 -6.33
C ASN A 139 -25.06 0.45 -7.42
N GLY A 140 -24.18 1.46 -7.27
CA GLY A 140 -24.08 2.62 -8.15
C GLY A 140 -23.36 2.42 -9.50
N HIS A 141 -23.09 1.18 -9.90
CA HIS A 141 -22.32 0.87 -11.11
C HIS A 141 -23.10 1.11 -12.43
N THR A 142 -24.33 0.61 -12.51
CA THR A 142 -25.23 0.77 -13.67
C THR A 142 -26.66 1.07 -13.21
N ILE A 143 -27.53 1.50 -14.14
CA ILE A 143 -28.96 1.66 -13.86
C ILE A 143 -29.59 0.34 -13.38
N ASN A 144 -29.18 -0.79 -13.97
CA ASN A 144 -29.70 -2.11 -13.62
C ASN A 144 -29.33 -2.52 -12.18
N THR A 145 -28.08 -2.25 -11.76
CA THR A 145 -27.58 -2.54 -10.40
C THR A 145 -28.10 -1.52 -9.37
N LEU A 146 -28.30 -0.27 -9.78
CA LEU A 146 -28.89 0.80 -8.97
C LEU A 146 -30.33 0.45 -8.60
N LEU A 147 -31.07 -0.13 -9.56
CA LEU A 147 -32.42 -0.66 -9.39
C LEU A 147 -32.42 -2.15 -9.00
N SER A 148 -31.39 -2.64 -8.28
CA SER A 148 -31.31 -4.03 -7.81
C SER A 148 -32.54 -4.45 -7.01
N GLN A 149 -33.10 -3.53 -6.22
CA GLN A 149 -34.44 -3.65 -5.64
C GLN A 149 -35.49 -3.04 -6.59
N ARG A 150 -36.16 -3.89 -7.39
CA ARG A 150 -37.10 -3.44 -8.44
C ARG A 150 -38.27 -2.58 -7.95
N LYS A 151 -38.67 -2.71 -6.67
CA LYS A 151 -39.65 -1.82 -6.02
C LYS A 151 -39.28 -0.33 -6.10
N ASN A 152 -37.99 0.00 -6.24
CA ASN A 152 -37.50 1.37 -6.28
C ASN A 152 -37.83 2.09 -7.61
N ILE A 153 -38.18 1.35 -8.67
CA ILE A 153 -38.58 1.94 -9.97
C ILE A 153 -39.76 2.89 -9.81
N ILE A 154 -40.72 2.55 -8.94
CA ILE A 154 -41.94 3.33 -8.71
C ILE A 154 -41.89 4.17 -7.41
N SER A 155 -40.72 4.28 -6.77
CA SER A 155 -40.58 4.96 -5.48
C SER A 155 -40.19 6.43 -5.67
N PRO A 156 -41.07 7.40 -5.35
CA PRO A 156 -40.72 8.83 -5.45
C PRO A 156 -39.54 9.20 -4.55
N LYS A 157 -39.46 8.57 -3.37
CA LYS A 157 -38.34 8.76 -2.43
C LYS A 157 -37.00 8.33 -3.03
N PHE A 158 -36.99 7.26 -3.83
CA PHE A 158 -35.78 6.78 -4.50
C PHE A 158 -35.34 7.73 -5.62
N TRP A 159 -36.27 8.27 -6.40
CA TRP A 159 -35.93 9.24 -7.44
C TRP A 159 -35.46 10.58 -6.85
N ARG A 160 -36.01 11.02 -5.72
CA ARG A 160 -35.46 12.17 -4.97
C ARG A 160 -34.01 11.90 -4.52
N PHE A 161 -33.72 10.68 -4.05
CA PHE A 161 -32.36 10.26 -3.70
C PHE A 161 -31.40 10.34 -4.90
N VAL A 162 -31.80 9.84 -6.07
CA VAL A 162 -30.98 9.95 -7.30
C VAL A 162 -30.78 11.41 -7.71
N GLN A 163 -31.83 12.24 -7.64
CA GLN A 163 -31.73 13.68 -7.90
C GLN A 163 -30.75 14.38 -6.96
N ASP A 164 -30.79 14.05 -5.66
CA ASP A 164 -29.88 14.60 -4.66
C ASP A 164 -28.42 14.24 -4.97
N ILE A 165 -28.13 13.00 -5.42
CA ILE A 165 -26.78 12.61 -5.87
C ILE A 165 -26.31 13.48 -7.04
N LEU A 166 -27.13 13.61 -8.08
CA LEU A 166 -26.76 14.40 -9.27
C LEU A 166 -26.58 15.88 -8.94
N GLN A 167 -27.45 16.43 -8.09
CA GLN A 167 -27.37 17.80 -7.64
C GLN A 167 -26.11 18.05 -6.81
N PHE A 168 -25.79 17.15 -5.88
CA PHE A 168 -24.59 17.22 -5.07
C PHE A 168 -23.32 17.16 -5.92
N ASN A 169 -23.23 16.18 -6.83
CA ASN A 169 -22.07 16.05 -7.71
C ASN A 169 -21.82 17.31 -8.54
N LYS A 170 -22.89 17.91 -9.10
CA LYS A 170 -22.79 19.17 -9.83
C LYS A 170 -22.31 20.32 -8.93
N GLN A 171 -22.84 20.44 -7.73
CA GLN A 171 -22.50 21.52 -6.81
C GLN A 171 -21.07 21.41 -6.27
N MET A 172 -20.57 20.20 -6.02
CA MET A 172 -19.19 19.97 -5.59
C MET A 172 -18.17 20.31 -6.67
N LYS A 173 -18.47 19.97 -7.94
CA LYS A 173 -17.64 20.38 -9.08
C LYS A 173 -17.60 21.89 -9.24
N GLN A 174 -18.75 22.56 -9.12
CA GLN A 174 -18.80 24.01 -9.17
C GLN A 174 -17.99 24.64 -8.03
N LEU A 175 -18.14 24.13 -6.81
CA LEU A 175 -17.38 24.63 -5.66
C LEU A 175 -15.87 24.50 -5.86
N ARG A 176 -15.41 23.38 -6.43
CA ARG A 176 -14.00 23.18 -6.78
C ARG A 176 -13.54 24.22 -7.81
N GLN A 177 -14.30 24.42 -8.88
CA GLN A 177 -13.98 25.40 -9.92
C GLN A 177 -13.93 26.83 -9.37
N ASP A 178 -14.90 27.20 -8.52
CA ASP A 178 -14.95 28.51 -7.89
C ASP A 178 -13.77 28.74 -6.93
N PHE A 179 -13.34 27.68 -6.23
CA PHE A 179 -12.14 27.72 -5.39
C PHE A 179 -10.86 27.89 -6.21
N GLU A 180 -10.70 27.11 -7.29
CA GLU A 180 -9.53 27.18 -8.16
C GLU A 180 -9.43 28.53 -8.88
N ALA A 181 -10.56 29.09 -9.33
CA ALA A 181 -10.64 30.42 -9.92
C ALA A 181 -10.25 31.50 -8.90
N ALA A 182 -10.84 31.50 -7.70
CA ALA A 182 -10.51 32.44 -6.64
C ALA A 182 -9.02 32.40 -6.28
N ARG A 183 -8.46 31.18 -6.15
CA ARG A 183 -7.03 30.99 -5.87
C ARG A 183 -6.15 31.54 -6.99
N SER A 184 -6.49 31.28 -8.25
CA SER A 184 -5.72 31.73 -9.41
C SER A 184 -5.77 33.25 -9.60
N ASN A 185 -6.88 33.87 -9.20
CA ASN A 185 -7.07 35.32 -9.23
C ASN A 185 -6.46 36.05 -8.01
N GLY A 186 -5.87 35.32 -7.05
CA GLY A 186 -5.34 35.90 -5.81
C GLY A 186 -6.41 36.39 -4.83
N GLU A 187 -7.66 35.93 -4.97
CA GLU A 187 -8.76 36.27 -4.08
C GLU A 187 -8.66 35.52 -2.73
N ALA A 188 -9.32 36.05 -1.69
CA ALA A 188 -9.36 35.39 -0.39
C ALA A 188 -10.12 34.06 -0.47
N VAL A 189 -9.41 32.95 -0.27
CA VAL A 189 -9.97 31.59 -0.32
C VAL A 189 -10.48 31.07 1.03
N THR A 190 -10.36 31.86 2.10
CA THR A 190 -10.70 31.47 3.48
C THR A 190 -12.14 30.96 3.61
N ARG A 191 -13.08 31.56 2.85
CA ARG A 191 -14.49 31.12 2.83
C ARG A 191 -14.67 29.67 2.39
N TYR A 192 -13.78 29.17 1.54
CA TYR A 192 -13.83 27.80 1.05
C TYR A 192 -13.09 26.85 1.99
N THR A 193 -11.96 27.29 2.56
CA THR A 193 -11.11 26.43 3.41
C THR A 193 -11.62 26.27 4.84
N GLN A 194 -12.49 27.17 5.32
CA GLN A 194 -13.09 27.08 6.65
C GLN A 194 -14.39 26.27 6.69
N GLN A 195 -15.16 26.23 5.60
CA GLN A 195 -16.45 25.52 5.57
C GLN A 195 -16.25 24.01 5.70
N THR A 196 -17.01 23.39 6.61
CA THR A 196 -17.01 21.93 6.78
C THR A 196 -18.08 21.25 5.93
N LEU A 197 -17.95 19.94 5.73
CA LEU A 197 -18.97 19.14 5.05
C LEU A 197 -20.32 19.20 5.79
N SER A 198 -20.32 19.18 7.12
CA SER A 198 -21.55 19.24 7.91
C SER A 198 -22.27 20.59 7.76
N GLU A 199 -21.54 21.70 7.86
CA GLU A 199 -22.10 23.04 7.65
C GLU A 199 -22.70 23.19 6.24
N TYR A 200 -22.00 22.66 5.23
CA TYR A 200 -22.51 22.65 3.86
C TYR A 200 -23.81 21.86 3.75
N LEU A 201 -23.85 20.63 4.28
CA LEU A 201 -25.05 19.79 4.24
C LEU A 201 -26.22 20.43 5.00
N ALA A 202 -25.98 21.07 6.15
CA ALA A 202 -26.99 21.80 6.90
C ALA A 202 -27.55 23.01 6.14
N SER A 203 -26.71 23.68 5.34
CA SER A 203 -27.14 24.80 4.48
C SER A 203 -27.98 24.35 3.27
N LYS A 204 -27.97 23.05 2.94
CA LYS A 204 -28.67 22.47 1.79
C LYS A 204 -29.83 21.60 2.25
N ARG A 205 -30.87 21.45 1.41
CA ARG A 205 -32.06 20.63 1.70
C ARG A 205 -31.98 19.24 1.06
N TYR A 206 -30.86 18.54 1.28
CA TYR A 206 -30.69 17.16 0.81
C TYR A 206 -31.56 16.19 1.61
N GLY A 207 -32.04 15.12 0.95
CA GLY A 207 -32.84 14.09 1.61
C GLY A 207 -32.02 13.14 2.48
N LYS A 208 -32.62 12.65 3.56
CA LYS A 208 -32.00 11.70 4.51
C LYS A 208 -31.57 10.36 3.91
N LEU A 209 -32.17 9.96 2.78
CA LEU A 209 -31.73 8.76 2.05
C LEU A 209 -30.37 9.01 1.38
N PHE A 210 -30.13 10.22 0.85
CA PHE A 210 -28.87 10.61 0.22
C PHE A 210 -27.75 10.75 1.25
N THR A 211 -27.98 11.52 2.32
CA THR A 211 -26.95 11.75 3.34
C THR A 211 -26.53 10.43 3.98
N ASP A 212 -27.49 9.67 4.49
CA ASP A 212 -27.22 8.52 5.37
C ASP A 212 -26.84 7.25 4.59
N ASN A 213 -27.21 7.13 3.31
CA ASN A 213 -27.00 5.90 2.54
C ASN A 213 -26.12 6.08 1.30
N TYR A 214 -25.70 7.30 0.95
CA TYR A 214 -24.77 7.52 -0.16
C TYR A 214 -23.53 8.28 0.30
N LEU A 215 -23.70 9.52 0.76
CA LEU A 215 -22.57 10.40 1.01
C LEU A 215 -21.75 9.95 2.22
N LEU A 216 -22.39 9.84 3.38
CA LEU A 216 -21.72 9.50 4.63
C LEU A 216 -21.04 8.11 4.58
N PRO A 217 -21.69 7.03 4.09
CA PRO A 217 -21.03 5.73 3.90
C PRO A 217 -19.83 5.79 2.96
N MET A 218 -19.92 6.54 1.85
CA MET A 218 -18.83 6.64 0.89
C MET A 218 -17.62 7.35 1.51
N VAL A 219 -17.84 8.45 2.23
CA VAL A 219 -16.75 9.16 2.95
C VAL A 219 -16.11 8.24 3.99
N SER A 220 -16.93 7.59 4.81
CA SER A 220 -16.43 6.67 5.85
C SER A 220 -15.64 5.51 5.27
N ALA A 221 -16.07 4.95 4.13
CA ALA A 221 -15.33 3.90 3.44
C ALA A 221 -13.96 4.35 2.93
N ILE A 222 -13.84 5.59 2.44
CA ILE A 222 -12.59 6.11 1.85
C ILE A 222 -11.56 6.42 2.94
N TRP A 223 -11.97 7.15 3.98
CA TRP A 223 -11.04 7.62 5.02
C TRP A 223 -11.05 6.76 6.29
N SER A 224 -11.76 5.63 6.28
CA SER A 224 -11.84 4.68 7.41
C SER A 224 -12.19 5.37 8.74
N THR A 225 -13.01 6.42 8.66
CA THR A 225 -13.34 7.31 9.78
C THR A 225 -14.80 7.16 10.17
N SER A 226 -15.15 7.46 11.43
CA SER A 226 -16.53 7.34 11.89
C SER A 226 -17.42 8.37 11.19
N LEU A 227 -18.74 8.14 11.19
CA LEU A 227 -19.69 9.08 10.57
C LEU A 227 -19.76 10.44 11.29
N GLU A 228 -19.34 10.48 12.55
CA GLU A 228 -19.23 11.71 13.34
C GLU A 228 -17.98 12.50 12.91
N ASP A 229 -16.84 11.84 12.79
CA ASP A 229 -15.58 12.48 12.39
C ASP A 229 -15.62 13.06 10.95
N VAL A 230 -16.50 12.54 10.10
CA VAL A 230 -16.75 13.09 8.75
C VAL A 230 -17.31 14.52 8.80
N GLN A 231 -17.94 14.93 9.90
CA GLN A 231 -18.64 16.21 9.95
C GLN A 231 -17.69 17.41 9.88
N ASP A 232 -16.50 17.30 10.47
CA ASP A 232 -15.49 18.37 10.52
C ASP A 232 -14.56 18.40 9.30
N PHE A 233 -14.82 17.54 8.31
CA PHE A 233 -13.97 17.42 7.13
C PHE A 233 -14.00 18.71 6.31
N PRO A 234 -12.83 19.29 5.94
CA PRO A 234 -12.79 20.50 5.13
C PRO A 234 -13.45 20.27 3.75
N LEU A 235 -14.42 21.11 3.39
CA LEU A 235 -15.27 20.89 2.21
C LEU A 235 -14.49 20.95 0.89
N VAL A 236 -13.53 21.87 0.77
CA VAL A 236 -12.68 21.97 -0.44
C VAL A 236 -11.82 20.71 -0.61
N PHE A 237 -11.22 20.24 0.47
CA PHE A 237 -10.41 19.03 0.45
C PHE A 237 -11.26 17.83 0.00
N PHE A 238 -12.46 17.70 0.58
CA PHE A 238 -13.45 16.73 0.15
C PHE A 238 -13.77 16.85 -1.35
N ALA A 239 -14.08 18.04 -1.85
CA ALA A 239 -14.51 18.26 -3.23
C ALA A 239 -13.37 17.95 -4.22
N GLN A 240 -12.15 18.41 -3.93
CA GLN A 240 -10.96 18.11 -4.73
C GLN A 240 -10.70 16.60 -4.77
N PHE A 241 -10.77 15.94 -3.61
CA PHE A 241 -10.56 14.50 -3.53
C PHE A 241 -11.58 13.73 -4.38
N PHE A 242 -12.87 14.02 -4.19
CA PHE A 242 -13.94 13.33 -4.91
C PHE A 242 -13.86 13.52 -6.42
N ASP A 243 -13.50 14.72 -6.87
CA ASP A 243 -13.38 15.01 -8.30
C ASP A 243 -12.10 14.37 -8.91
N ASN A 244 -10.97 14.44 -8.21
CA ASN A 244 -9.72 13.80 -8.64
C ASN A 244 -9.84 12.27 -8.76
N HIS A 245 -10.73 11.65 -7.99
CA HIS A 245 -10.98 10.20 -8.05
C HIS A 245 -12.19 9.82 -8.93
N GLY A 246 -12.83 10.80 -9.57
CA GLY A 246 -14.01 10.59 -10.42
C GLY A 246 -15.25 10.08 -9.67
N LEU A 247 -15.33 10.33 -8.36
CA LEU A 247 -16.48 9.96 -7.52
C LEU A 247 -17.69 10.89 -7.77
N LEU A 248 -17.44 12.09 -8.33
CA LEU A 248 -18.50 13.01 -8.79
C LEU A 248 -18.92 12.74 -10.25
N ASP A 249 -18.21 11.84 -10.95
CA ASP A 249 -18.44 11.55 -12.37
C ASP A 249 -19.54 10.50 -12.56
N VAL A 250 -20.52 10.81 -13.41
CA VAL A 250 -21.55 9.84 -13.87
C VAL A 250 -21.11 9.15 -15.15
N VAL A 251 -20.34 9.85 -15.98
CA VAL A 251 -19.73 9.38 -17.24
C VAL A 251 -18.25 9.75 -17.22
N ASN A 252 -17.41 9.04 -18.00
CA ASN A 252 -15.96 9.28 -18.08
C ASN A 252 -15.22 9.17 -16.73
N ARG A 253 -15.63 8.18 -15.91
CA ARG A 253 -14.91 7.82 -14.69
C ARG A 253 -13.50 7.34 -15.04
N PRO A 254 -12.49 7.58 -14.19
CA PRO A 254 -11.14 7.09 -14.42
C PRO A 254 -11.13 5.56 -14.52
N GLN A 255 -10.32 5.02 -15.44
CA GLN A 255 -10.13 3.58 -15.51
C GLN A 255 -9.27 3.11 -14.32
N TRP A 256 -9.82 2.17 -13.55
CA TRP A 256 -9.10 1.50 -12.46
C TRP A 256 -8.41 0.25 -12.96
N PHE A 257 -7.28 -0.08 -12.34
CA PHE A 257 -6.44 -1.22 -12.65
C PHE A 257 -6.08 -2.00 -11.39
N THR A 258 -5.77 -3.28 -11.56
CA THR A 258 -5.24 -4.18 -10.54
C THR A 258 -4.06 -4.97 -11.11
N ILE A 259 -3.11 -5.38 -10.27
CA ILE A 259 -1.93 -6.13 -10.70
C ILE A 259 -2.30 -7.60 -10.92
N LYS A 260 -1.91 -8.17 -12.07
CA LYS A 260 -2.18 -9.57 -12.38
C LYS A 260 -1.40 -10.47 -11.42
N GLY A 261 -2.09 -11.35 -10.71
CA GLY A 261 -1.46 -12.25 -9.72
C GLY A 261 -1.21 -11.60 -8.35
N GLY A 262 -1.85 -10.46 -8.08
CA GLY A 262 -1.80 -9.73 -6.82
C GLY A 262 -0.67 -8.69 -6.74
N SER A 263 -0.85 -7.71 -5.87
CA SER A 263 0.05 -6.57 -5.74
C SER A 263 1.48 -6.95 -5.34
N LYS A 264 1.70 -8.08 -4.66
CA LYS A 264 3.06 -8.56 -4.35
C LYS A 264 3.95 -8.78 -5.57
N GLN A 265 3.39 -8.92 -6.79
CA GLN A 265 4.19 -9.17 -7.99
C GLN A 265 5.17 -8.03 -8.28
N TYR A 266 4.79 -6.78 -8.04
CA TYR A 266 5.70 -5.66 -8.23
C TYR A 266 6.80 -5.65 -7.15
N VAL A 267 6.47 -5.99 -5.90
CA VAL A 267 7.44 -6.15 -4.80
C VAL A 267 8.45 -7.25 -5.13
N ASN A 268 7.99 -8.40 -5.62
CA ASN A 268 8.85 -9.50 -6.04
C ASN A 268 9.88 -9.05 -7.08
N LYS A 269 9.43 -8.32 -8.11
CA LYS A 269 10.33 -7.80 -9.16
C LYS A 269 11.28 -6.73 -8.64
N LEU A 270 10.77 -5.77 -7.86
CA LEU A 270 11.55 -4.68 -7.28
C LEU A 270 12.65 -5.22 -6.37
N VAL A 271 12.31 -6.06 -5.40
CA VAL A 271 13.26 -6.62 -4.44
C VAL A 271 14.28 -7.52 -5.13
N THR A 272 13.85 -8.30 -6.12
CA THR A 272 14.77 -9.11 -6.94
C THR A 272 15.80 -8.24 -7.66
N ARG A 273 15.37 -7.12 -8.26
CA ARG A 273 16.26 -6.15 -8.90
C ARG A 273 17.20 -5.49 -7.88
N PHE A 274 16.65 -5.04 -6.76
CA PHE A 274 17.39 -4.39 -5.67
C PHE A 274 18.52 -5.27 -5.13
N VAL A 275 18.23 -6.53 -4.78
CA VAL A 275 19.25 -7.44 -4.24
C VAL A 275 20.30 -7.82 -5.30
N LYS A 276 19.90 -7.98 -6.57
CA LYS A 276 20.85 -8.20 -7.68
C LYS A 276 21.82 -7.03 -7.88
N LYS A 277 21.41 -5.81 -7.55
CA LYS A 277 22.24 -4.60 -7.60
C LYS A 277 23.16 -4.43 -6.38
N GLY A 278 23.08 -5.34 -5.40
CA GLY A 278 23.90 -5.33 -4.19
C GLY A 278 23.20 -4.78 -2.94
N GLY A 279 21.94 -4.39 -3.05
CA GLY A 279 21.12 -4.00 -1.92
C GLY A 279 20.87 -5.18 -0.96
N GLN A 280 20.65 -4.86 0.31
CA GLN A 280 20.40 -5.87 1.37
C GLN A 280 19.02 -5.68 1.98
N VAL A 281 18.33 -6.78 2.26
CA VAL A 281 17.04 -6.77 2.97
C VAL A 281 17.14 -7.67 4.20
N ARG A 282 16.72 -7.16 5.35
CA ARG A 282 16.71 -7.86 6.64
C ARG A 282 15.30 -7.86 7.21
N VAL A 283 14.58 -8.98 7.05
CA VAL A 283 13.27 -9.22 7.69
C VAL A 283 13.45 -9.70 9.14
N ASN A 284 12.37 -9.76 9.92
CA ASN A 284 12.40 -10.09 11.35
C ASN A 284 13.45 -9.27 12.12
N SER A 285 13.69 -8.03 11.68
CA SER A 285 14.76 -7.16 12.19
C SER A 285 14.17 -5.82 12.64
N PRO A 286 13.30 -5.82 13.68
CA PRO A 286 12.72 -4.58 14.20
C PRO A 286 13.84 -3.68 14.76
N VAL A 287 13.95 -2.48 14.21
CA VAL A 287 14.84 -1.44 14.75
C VAL A 287 14.22 -0.93 16.05
N GLN A 288 14.98 -0.99 17.14
CA GLN A 288 14.52 -0.61 18.48
C GLN A 288 14.85 0.84 18.80
N SER A 289 15.98 1.34 18.30
CA SER A 289 16.39 2.72 18.51
C SER A 289 17.26 3.23 17.36
N VAL A 290 17.12 4.52 17.08
CA VAL A 290 17.97 5.29 16.16
C VAL A 290 18.52 6.47 16.94
N THR A 291 19.82 6.74 16.82
CA THR A 291 20.47 7.87 17.48
C THR A 291 21.51 8.50 16.57
N ARG A 292 21.45 9.82 16.40
CA ARG A 292 22.47 10.56 15.65
C ARG A 292 23.70 10.77 16.55
N ASN A 293 24.88 10.36 16.08
CA ASN A 293 26.12 10.50 16.84
C ASN A 293 26.64 11.94 16.67
N LYS A 294 26.37 12.81 17.65
CA LYS A 294 26.74 14.24 17.63
C LYS A 294 28.22 14.52 17.98
N ASP A 295 29.05 13.49 18.13
CA ASP A 295 30.43 13.62 18.64
C ASP A 295 31.46 14.12 17.62
N ASN A 296 31.07 14.40 16.38
CA ASN A 296 31.96 15.06 15.42
C ASN A 296 31.64 16.55 15.38
N LYS A 297 32.65 17.37 15.73
CA LYS A 297 32.67 18.84 15.66
C LYS A 297 31.74 19.35 14.55
N ALA A 298 30.96 20.40 14.85
CA ALA A 298 29.81 20.94 14.11
C ALA A 298 29.98 21.27 12.60
N GLU A 299 31.09 20.88 11.98
CA GLU A 299 31.41 21.06 10.55
C GLU A 299 31.92 19.77 9.88
N SER A 300 31.90 18.61 10.55
CA SER A 300 32.37 17.35 9.96
C SER A 300 31.27 16.66 9.15
N THR A 301 31.58 16.37 7.88
CA THR A 301 30.78 15.55 6.96
C THR A 301 30.72 14.06 7.33
N ASP A 302 31.29 13.65 8.47
CA ASP A 302 31.38 12.26 8.94
C ASP A 302 30.36 11.93 10.06
N ALA A 303 29.30 12.72 10.23
CA ALA A 303 28.25 12.37 11.19
C ALA A 303 27.58 11.05 10.78
N LYS A 304 27.50 10.12 11.75
CA LYS A 304 26.90 8.79 11.58
C LYS A 304 25.62 8.69 12.41
N VAL A 305 24.71 7.84 11.94
CA VAL A 305 23.50 7.47 12.68
C VAL A 305 23.59 6.00 13.08
N THR A 306 23.44 5.74 14.37
CA THR A 306 23.49 4.39 14.94
C THR A 306 22.09 3.78 15.00
N LEU A 307 21.90 2.63 14.39
CA LEU A 307 20.72 1.79 14.54
C LEU A 307 21.00 0.67 15.53
N LYS A 308 20.09 0.42 16.47
CA LYS A 308 20.11 -0.78 17.31
C LYS A 308 18.94 -1.69 16.99
N MET A 309 19.23 -2.96 16.79
CA MET A 309 18.25 -4.02 16.60
C MET A 309 18.43 -5.07 17.70
N SER A 310 17.37 -5.79 18.02
CA SER A 310 17.44 -6.96 18.89
C SER A 310 16.88 -8.17 18.18
N ASN A 311 17.60 -9.28 18.26
CA ASN A 311 17.11 -10.60 17.85
C ASN A 311 16.64 -11.44 19.05
N GLY A 312 16.38 -10.80 20.20
CA GLY A 312 16.00 -11.44 21.45
C GLY A 312 17.15 -12.07 22.25
N LYS A 313 18.34 -12.26 21.65
CA LYS A 313 19.53 -12.85 22.30
C LYS A 313 20.70 -11.88 22.42
N SER A 314 20.81 -10.93 21.49
CA SER A 314 21.87 -9.93 21.44
C SER A 314 21.34 -8.64 20.83
N ILE A 315 21.89 -7.51 21.29
CA ILE A 315 21.70 -6.21 20.64
C ILE A 315 22.79 -6.07 19.58
N GLU A 316 22.38 -5.84 18.34
CA GLU A 316 23.28 -5.49 17.23
C GLU A 316 23.19 -3.98 16.99
N SER A 317 24.34 -3.32 16.87
CA SER A 317 24.45 -1.90 16.53
C SER A 317 25.12 -1.75 15.17
N LEU A 318 24.56 -0.93 14.29
CA LEU A 318 25.10 -0.63 12.96
C LEU A 318 25.08 0.87 12.68
N ASP A 319 26.16 1.37 12.09
CA ASP A 319 26.29 2.78 11.73
C ASP A 319 26.02 3.02 10.25
N PHE A 320 25.28 4.08 9.95
CA PHE A 320 24.94 4.52 8.60
C PHE A 320 25.23 6.02 8.42
N ASP A 321 25.42 6.44 7.17
CA ASP A 321 25.55 7.86 6.82
C ASP A 321 24.18 8.56 6.86
N GLU A 322 23.13 7.85 6.44
CA GLU A 322 21.77 8.36 6.30
C GLU A 322 20.77 7.29 6.75
N VAL A 323 19.67 7.73 7.37
CA VAL A 323 18.57 6.85 7.78
C VAL A 323 17.26 7.37 7.22
N ILE A 324 16.53 6.51 6.53
CA ILE A 324 15.20 6.78 6.00
C ILE A 324 14.19 6.03 6.85
N PHE A 325 13.36 6.76 7.60
CA PHE A 325 12.17 6.25 8.26
C PHE A 325 11.05 6.11 7.22
N ALA A 326 10.85 4.88 6.75
CA ALA A 326 9.76 4.47 5.87
C ALA A 326 8.68 3.66 6.64
N CYS A 327 8.65 3.80 7.97
CA CYS A 327 7.64 3.30 8.88
C CYS A 327 6.63 4.41 9.23
N HIS A 328 5.61 4.08 10.03
CA HIS A 328 4.66 5.09 10.51
C HIS A 328 5.36 6.14 11.40
N ALA A 329 4.83 7.37 11.41
CA ALA A 329 5.41 8.49 12.13
C ALA A 329 5.45 8.29 13.65
N ASP A 330 4.45 7.63 14.23
CA ASP A 330 4.42 7.25 15.64
C ASP A 330 5.56 6.28 16.00
N THR A 331 5.83 5.34 15.11
CA THR A 331 6.93 4.37 15.22
C THR A 331 8.27 5.08 15.07
N ALA A 332 8.39 5.99 14.10
CA ALA A 332 9.60 6.78 13.89
C ALA A 332 9.93 7.64 15.12
N LEU A 333 8.95 8.37 15.66
CA LEU A 333 9.09 9.19 16.86
C LEU A 333 9.47 8.34 18.09
N LYS A 334 8.89 7.15 18.22
CA LYS A 334 9.20 6.23 19.32
C LYS A 334 10.64 5.73 19.31
N ILE A 335 11.19 5.42 18.13
CA ILE A 335 12.53 4.82 18.03
C ILE A 335 13.64 5.86 17.88
N LEU A 336 13.35 7.09 17.42
CA LEU A 336 14.32 8.19 17.35
C LEU A 336 14.60 8.75 18.75
N GLN A 337 15.75 8.38 19.32
CA GLN A 337 16.05 8.66 20.74
C GLN A 337 16.43 10.12 21.01
N ASP A 338 17.00 10.80 20.04
CA ASP A 338 17.48 12.18 20.15
C ASP A 338 16.63 13.14 19.33
N ALA A 339 15.33 12.86 19.18
CA ALA A 339 14.37 13.69 18.43
C ALA A 339 14.43 15.17 18.86
N THR A 340 14.44 16.08 17.89
CA THR A 340 14.38 17.52 18.12
C THR A 340 12.97 17.96 18.56
N SER A 341 12.83 19.22 19.01
CA SER A 341 11.52 19.83 19.25
C SER A 341 10.62 19.74 18.02
N ASP A 342 11.18 20.11 16.86
CA ASP A 342 10.44 20.20 15.60
C ASP A 342 10.04 18.80 15.12
N GLU A 343 10.92 17.81 15.25
CA GLU A 343 10.60 16.40 14.96
C GLU A 343 9.49 15.88 15.85
N THR A 344 9.55 16.19 17.14
CA THR A 344 8.52 15.78 18.10
C THR A 344 7.17 16.43 17.78
N GLU A 345 7.16 17.74 17.56
CA GLU A 345 5.96 18.51 17.23
C GLU A 345 5.32 17.96 15.94
N VAL A 346 6.07 17.92 14.84
CA VAL A 346 5.57 17.49 13.54
C VAL A 346 5.10 16.05 13.54
N LEU A 347 5.91 15.11 14.06
CA LEU A 347 5.58 13.68 14.01
C LEU A 347 4.40 13.31 14.92
N SER A 348 4.18 14.04 16.02
CA SER A 348 3.09 13.75 16.97
C SER A 348 1.68 13.95 16.39
N HIS A 349 1.54 14.75 15.35
CA HIS A 349 0.26 15.02 14.69
C HIS A 349 -0.20 13.89 13.76
N PHE A 350 0.68 12.95 13.40
CA PHE A 350 0.33 11.80 12.57
C PHE A 350 -0.17 10.65 13.43
N ARG A 351 -1.50 10.58 13.61
CA ARG A 351 -2.17 9.52 14.38
C ARG A 351 -2.61 8.37 13.49
N PHE A 352 -2.71 7.17 14.06
CA PHE A 352 -3.13 5.96 13.35
C PHE A 352 -4.24 5.23 14.11
N THR A 353 -5.17 4.62 13.38
CA THR A 353 -6.21 3.74 13.93
C THR A 353 -6.00 2.30 13.46
N SER A 354 -6.09 1.35 14.38
CA SER A 354 -6.01 -0.07 14.05
C SER A 354 -7.30 -0.55 13.38
N ASN A 355 -7.20 -1.34 12.33
CA ASN A 355 -8.30 -1.97 11.62
C ASN A 355 -7.98 -3.44 11.41
N THR A 356 -8.94 -4.32 11.70
CA THR A 356 -8.75 -5.76 11.46
C THR A 356 -9.43 -6.12 10.15
N ALA A 357 -8.63 -6.63 9.21
CA ALA A 357 -9.05 -7.19 7.94
C ALA A 357 -9.13 -8.71 8.03
N VAL A 358 -10.27 -9.27 7.62
CA VAL A 358 -10.49 -10.72 7.58
C VAL A 358 -10.66 -11.14 6.13
N LEU A 359 -9.79 -12.01 5.63
CA LEU A 359 -9.96 -12.72 4.36
C LEU A 359 -10.82 -13.97 4.61
N HIS A 360 -11.93 -14.11 3.89
CA HIS A 360 -12.90 -15.20 4.10
C HIS A 360 -13.73 -15.50 2.84
N THR A 361 -14.64 -16.48 2.96
CA THR A 361 -15.62 -16.82 1.91
C THR A 361 -17.08 -16.54 2.29
N ASP A 362 -17.35 -16.06 3.50
CA ASP A 362 -18.70 -15.79 4.00
C ASP A 362 -19.44 -14.69 3.22
N THR A 363 -20.37 -15.10 2.36
CA THR A 363 -21.19 -14.17 1.56
C THR A 363 -22.34 -13.51 2.33
N SER A 364 -22.57 -13.84 3.60
CA SER A 364 -23.67 -13.25 4.41
C SER A 364 -23.51 -11.74 4.63
N VAL A 365 -22.27 -11.24 4.62
CA VAL A 365 -21.92 -9.82 4.78
C VAL A 365 -22.29 -8.97 3.55
N LEU A 366 -22.53 -9.59 2.40
CA LEU A 366 -22.87 -8.90 1.16
C LEU A 366 -24.36 -8.50 1.11
N PRO A 367 -24.76 -7.62 0.18
CA PRO A 367 -26.17 -7.35 -0.13
C PRO A 367 -26.98 -8.63 -0.39
N ASN A 368 -28.26 -8.61 -0.01
CA ASN A 368 -29.14 -9.78 -0.12
C ASN A 368 -29.43 -10.12 -1.59
N LYS A 369 -29.54 -9.11 -2.46
CA LYS A 369 -29.62 -9.29 -3.91
C LYS A 369 -28.21 -9.33 -4.50
N PRO A 370 -27.80 -10.42 -5.17
CA PRO A 370 -26.50 -10.47 -5.86
C PRO A 370 -26.29 -9.38 -6.91
N LEU A 371 -27.39 -8.86 -7.47
CA LEU A 371 -27.35 -7.72 -8.40
C LEU A 371 -26.86 -6.41 -7.74
N ALA A 372 -26.88 -6.34 -6.40
CA ALA A 372 -26.32 -5.24 -5.63
C ALA A 372 -24.89 -5.52 -5.14
N TRP A 373 -24.30 -6.69 -5.42
CA TRP A 373 -22.90 -6.94 -5.09
C TRP A 373 -22.01 -6.02 -5.91
N ALA A 374 -21.02 -5.44 -5.26
CA ALA A 374 -20.06 -4.52 -5.83
C ALA A 374 -18.65 -4.90 -5.44
N SER A 375 -17.67 -4.21 -6.01
CA SER A 375 -16.28 -4.32 -5.59
C SER A 375 -16.12 -3.92 -4.13
N TRP A 376 -16.78 -2.85 -3.69
CA TRP A 376 -16.79 -2.38 -2.30
C TRP A 376 -18.24 -2.40 -1.78
N ASN A 377 -18.48 -3.09 -0.66
CA ASN A 377 -19.81 -3.27 -0.10
C ASN A 377 -19.84 -2.75 1.33
N TYR A 378 -20.53 -1.65 1.55
CA TYR A 378 -20.64 -1.00 2.85
C TYR A 378 -21.88 -1.51 3.60
N LEU A 379 -21.71 -1.88 4.86
CA LEU A 379 -22.78 -2.34 5.74
C LEU A 379 -23.14 -1.26 6.76
N LEU A 380 -24.38 -0.79 6.71
CA LEU A 380 -24.98 0.08 7.73
C LEU A 380 -25.83 -0.74 8.70
N ASP A 381 -25.78 -0.33 9.97
CA ASP A 381 -26.58 -0.89 11.07
C ASP A 381 -26.37 -2.40 11.26
N ALA A 382 -25.10 -2.84 11.23
CA ALA A 382 -24.69 -4.24 11.34
C ALA A 382 -25.26 -4.97 12.58
N ASP A 383 -25.50 -4.24 13.68
CA ASP A 383 -26.02 -4.79 14.93
C ASP A 383 -27.56 -4.65 15.08
N GLY A 384 -28.26 -4.08 14.10
CA GLY A 384 -29.72 -3.98 14.08
C GLY A 384 -30.37 -3.16 15.21
N LYS A 385 -29.60 -2.41 16.01
CA LYS A 385 -30.06 -1.75 17.24
C LYS A 385 -30.46 -0.27 17.11
N THR A 386 -30.35 0.34 15.95
CA THR A 386 -30.44 1.80 15.80
C THR A 386 -31.71 2.22 15.06
N HIS A 387 -32.88 1.95 15.65
CA HIS A 387 -34.13 2.40 15.03
C HIS A 387 -34.51 3.86 15.33
N ASN A 388 -33.89 4.59 16.27
CA ASN A 388 -34.31 5.97 16.58
C ASN A 388 -33.30 6.87 17.31
N THR A 389 -32.02 6.52 17.42
CA THR A 389 -31.04 7.40 18.08
C THR A 389 -30.01 7.92 17.06
N VAL A 390 -29.70 9.21 17.19
CA VAL A 390 -28.63 9.94 16.49
C VAL A 390 -27.24 9.43 16.91
N GLU A 391 -27.17 8.37 17.73
CA GLU A 391 -25.97 7.75 18.28
C GLU A 391 -25.37 6.70 17.34
N GLN A 392 -24.95 7.11 16.15
CA GLN A 392 -23.95 6.37 15.35
C GLN A 392 -22.51 6.72 15.82
N THR A 393 -22.34 7.00 17.11
CA THR A 393 -21.28 7.83 17.71
C THR A 393 -19.93 7.13 17.98
N SER A 394 -19.62 5.98 17.37
CA SER A 394 -18.26 5.38 17.52
C SER A 394 -17.94 4.14 16.67
N ALA A 395 -18.90 3.54 15.97
CA ALA A 395 -18.64 2.28 15.25
C ALA A 395 -17.80 2.52 13.99
N LYS A 396 -16.68 1.82 13.87
CA LYS A 396 -15.83 1.82 12.66
C LYS A 396 -16.65 1.35 11.44
N PRO A 397 -16.35 1.87 10.24
CA PRO A 397 -17.00 1.40 9.03
C PRO A 397 -16.83 -0.11 8.86
N VAL A 398 -17.93 -0.78 8.50
CA VAL A 398 -17.91 -2.16 8.05
C VAL A 398 -17.94 -2.17 6.53
N LEU A 399 -16.80 -2.52 5.96
CA LEU A 399 -16.58 -2.54 4.52
C LEU A 399 -16.12 -3.92 4.09
N THR A 400 -16.74 -4.47 3.05
CA THR A 400 -16.35 -5.74 2.43
C THR A 400 -15.90 -5.54 1.00
N TYR A 401 -14.64 -5.89 0.72
CA TYR A 401 -14.07 -5.94 -0.62
C TYR A 401 -14.38 -7.28 -1.28
N HIS A 402 -15.01 -7.26 -2.45
CA HIS A 402 -15.25 -8.47 -3.24
C HIS A 402 -14.09 -8.71 -4.21
N MET A 403 -13.17 -9.58 -3.81
CA MET A 403 -11.89 -9.75 -4.50
C MET A 403 -12.03 -10.40 -5.87
N ASN A 404 -13.05 -11.24 -6.08
CA ASN A 404 -13.34 -11.76 -7.42
C ASN A 404 -13.66 -10.67 -8.44
N ILE A 405 -14.34 -9.60 -8.02
CA ILE A 405 -14.64 -8.47 -8.90
C ILE A 405 -13.37 -7.62 -9.04
N LEU A 406 -12.78 -7.19 -7.92
CA LEU A 406 -11.61 -6.29 -7.88
C LEU A 406 -10.36 -6.84 -8.55
N GLN A 407 -10.08 -8.13 -8.42
CA GLN A 407 -8.91 -8.79 -9.01
C GLN A 407 -9.27 -9.63 -10.25
N ARG A 408 -10.54 -9.58 -10.69
CA ARG A 408 -11.09 -10.37 -11.82
C ARG A 408 -10.82 -11.87 -11.69
N LEU A 409 -11.06 -12.42 -10.50
CA LEU A 409 -10.82 -13.82 -10.22
C LEU A 409 -11.99 -14.66 -10.73
N THR A 410 -11.75 -15.47 -11.75
CA THR A 410 -12.68 -16.52 -12.19
C THR A 410 -12.47 -17.77 -11.35
N LYS A 411 -13.19 -17.84 -10.24
CA LYS A 411 -13.02 -18.85 -9.18
C LYS A 411 -14.36 -19.42 -8.75
N GLN A 412 -14.33 -20.61 -8.15
CA GLN A 412 -15.51 -21.28 -7.63
C GLN A 412 -15.97 -20.67 -6.31
N HIS A 413 -15.05 -20.11 -5.53
CA HIS A 413 -15.31 -19.45 -4.25
C HIS A 413 -15.43 -17.93 -4.42
N ASN A 414 -16.19 -17.28 -3.55
CA ASN A 414 -16.11 -15.83 -3.36
C ASN A 414 -15.04 -15.53 -2.33
N TYR A 415 -13.96 -14.86 -2.72
CA TYR A 415 -12.95 -14.33 -1.81
C TYR A 415 -13.34 -12.91 -1.43
N LEU A 416 -13.49 -12.68 -0.13
CA LEU A 416 -13.95 -11.43 0.46
C LEU A 416 -12.94 -10.98 1.52
N VAL A 417 -12.70 -9.67 1.58
CA VAL A 417 -11.95 -9.05 2.67
C VAL A 417 -12.87 -8.10 3.41
N THR A 418 -13.20 -8.39 4.66
CA THR A 418 -14.08 -7.55 5.47
C THR A 418 -13.31 -6.87 6.60
N LEU A 419 -13.56 -5.58 6.76
CA LEU A 419 -13.01 -4.76 7.83
C LEU A 419 -13.96 -4.67 9.01
N ASN A 420 -13.41 -4.81 10.22
CA ASN A 420 -14.06 -4.45 11.49
C ASN A 420 -15.43 -5.14 11.75
N HIS A 421 -15.64 -6.35 11.22
CA HIS A 421 -16.90 -7.08 11.41
C HIS A 421 -16.65 -8.55 11.74
N LYS A 422 -17.60 -9.15 12.47
CA LYS A 422 -17.54 -10.57 12.81
C LYS A 422 -17.85 -11.40 11.58
N ILE A 423 -17.01 -12.38 11.32
CA ILE A 423 -17.16 -13.33 10.22
C ILE A 423 -17.39 -14.72 10.82
N ASP A 424 -18.20 -15.54 10.14
CA ASP A 424 -18.35 -16.95 10.47
C ASP A 424 -16.96 -17.64 10.54
N PRO A 425 -16.54 -18.13 11.73
CA PRO A 425 -15.22 -18.72 11.91
C PRO A 425 -14.94 -19.91 10.98
N ALA A 426 -15.97 -20.63 10.53
CA ALA A 426 -15.81 -21.76 9.59
C ALA A 426 -15.38 -21.33 8.19
N GLN A 427 -15.44 -20.03 7.88
CA GLN A 427 -15.18 -19.47 6.56
C GLN A 427 -13.99 -18.51 6.54
N ILE A 428 -13.35 -18.27 7.68
CA ILE A 428 -12.16 -17.44 7.79
C ILE A 428 -10.96 -18.16 7.17
N ILE A 429 -10.25 -17.45 6.30
CA ILE A 429 -8.98 -17.89 5.71
C ILE A 429 -7.80 -17.27 6.47
N LYS A 430 -7.84 -15.96 6.72
CA LYS A 430 -6.76 -15.23 7.41
C LYS A 430 -7.29 -13.95 8.06
N THR A 431 -6.78 -13.63 9.24
CA THR A 431 -7.01 -12.35 9.92
C THR A 431 -5.71 -11.56 9.95
N ILE A 432 -5.79 -10.27 9.63
CA ILE A 432 -4.63 -9.38 9.47
C ILE A 432 -4.98 -8.03 10.12
N ASP A 433 -4.07 -7.53 10.94
CA ASP A 433 -4.22 -6.19 11.53
C ASP A 433 -3.46 -5.15 10.70
N TYR A 434 -4.13 -4.06 10.39
CA TYR A 434 -3.61 -2.90 9.69
C TYR A 434 -3.77 -1.65 10.55
N SER A 435 -3.03 -0.59 10.20
CA SER A 435 -3.15 0.71 10.83
C SER A 435 -3.29 1.78 9.74
N HIS A 436 -4.32 2.61 9.86
CA HIS A 436 -4.62 3.67 8.88
C HIS A 436 -4.40 5.06 9.49
N PRO A 437 -3.82 6.01 8.74
CA PRO A 437 -3.63 7.37 9.22
C PRO A 437 -4.97 8.09 9.41
N VAL A 438 -5.04 8.98 10.41
CA VAL A 438 -6.21 9.83 10.69
C VAL A 438 -6.01 11.19 10.04
N PHE A 439 -6.80 11.51 9.03
CA PHE A 439 -6.74 12.80 8.32
C PHE A 439 -7.55 13.87 9.03
N ASP A 440 -6.87 14.67 9.86
CA ASP A 440 -7.41 15.86 10.52
C ASP A 440 -6.62 17.12 10.16
N LYS A 441 -7.13 18.28 10.60
CA LYS A 441 -6.47 19.58 10.35
C LYS A 441 -5.02 19.60 10.88
N PRO A 442 -4.71 19.14 12.11
CA PRO A 442 -3.33 19.04 12.60
C PRO A 442 -2.39 18.23 11.69
N MET A 443 -2.81 17.05 11.22
CA MET A 443 -2.01 16.24 10.30
C MET A 443 -1.72 16.99 8.99
N ILE A 444 -2.73 17.65 8.41
CA ILE A 444 -2.59 18.41 7.15
C ILE A 444 -1.60 19.57 7.31
N GLU A 445 -1.60 20.27 8.46
CA GLU A 445 -0.62 21.31 8.73
C GLU A 445 0.78 20.75 8.96
N ALA A 446 0.91 19.63 9.66
CA ALA A 446 2.19 18.95 9.89
C ALA A 446 2.85 18.49 8.57
N GLN A 447 2.06 18.05 7.59
CA GLN A 447 2.57 17.66 6.26
C GLN A 447 3.36 18.77 5.56
N LYS A 448 2.98 20.04 5.77
CA LYS A 448 3.64 21.21 5.17
C LYS A 448 5.03 21.48 5.76
N GLN A 449 5.30 20.93 6.95
CA GLN A 449 6.54 21.13 7.70
C GLN A 449 7.60 20.06 7.37
N TRP A 450 7.37 19.18 6.40
CA TRP A 450 8.31 18.08 6.10
C TRP A 450 9.78 18.52 5.94
N SER A 451 10.04 19.66 5.29
CA SER A 451 11.39 20.16 5.04
C SER A 451 12.12 20.66 6.29
N THR A 452 11.41 20.92 7.40
CA THR A 452 12.05 21.32 8.67
C THR A 452 12.67 20.12 9.38
N ILE A 453 12.14 18.92 9.15
CA ILE A 453 12.57 17.69 9.84
C ILE A 453 13.28 16.68 8.94
N SER A 454 13.25 16.86 7.61
CA SER A 454 13.81 15.91 6.65
C SER A 454 14.73 16.62 5.65
N SER A 455 16.04 16.45 5.80
CA SER A 455 17.03 16.94 4.84
C SER A 455 18.35 16.19 4.98
N SER A 456 19.20 16.25 3.95
CA SER A 456 20.53 15.62 3.98
C SER A 456 21.44 16.15 5.09
N GLY A 457 21.21 17.37 5.61
CA GLY A 457 21.97 17.92 6.73
C GLY A 457 21.58 17.35 8.09
N LEU A 458 20.41 16.69 8.19
CA LEU A 458 19.91 16.10 9.43
C LEU A 458 20.25 14.61 9.57
N HIS A 459 20.77 13.99 8.50
CA HIS A 459 21.08 12.55 8.40
C HIS A 459 19.88 11.61 8.59
N THR A 460 18.68 12.16 8.76
CA THR A 460 17.41 11.45 8.95
C THR A 460 16.35 11.98 8.00
N HIS A 461 15.60 11.06 7.41
CA HIS A 461 14.57 11.37 6.41
C HIS A 461 13.28 10.62 6.71
N PHE A 462 12.14 11.21 6.38
CA PHE A 462 10.83 10.62 6.67
C PHE A 462 10.01 10.46 5.39
N CYS A 463 9.54 9.24 5.11
CA CYS A 463 8.62 8.98 3.99
C CYS A 463 7.53 7.98 4.38
N GLY A 464 6.45 7.99 3.62
CA GLY A 464 5.23 7.27 3.95
C GLY A 464 4.03 7.92 3.28
N ALA A 465 3.01 7.12 2.96
CA ALA A 465 1.79 7.63 2.32
C ALA A 465 1.08 8.71 3.15
N TYR A 466 1.27 8.69 4.47
CA TYR A 466 0.72 9.68 5.41
C TYR A 466 1.28 11.10 5.20
N TRP A 467 2.31 11.31 4.39
CA TRP A 467 2.79 12.65 4.04
C TRP A 467 1.93 13.38 2.98
N PHE A 468 0.97 12.70 2.36
CA PHE A 468 0.04 13.27 1.38
C PHE A 468 -1.38 12.73 1.61
N ASN A 469 -2.03 12.06 0.64
CA ASN A 469 -3.44 11.63 0.78
C ASN A 469 -3.61 10.19 1.32
N GLY A 470 -2.54 9.49 1.68
CA GLY A 470 -2.62 8.15 2.26
C GLY A 470 -2.73 7.00 1.25
N PHE A 471 -2.65 7.26 -0.05
CA PHE A 471 -2.71 6.25 -1.11
C PHE A 471 -1.34 5.68 -1.46
N HIS A 472 -1.34 4.65 -2.30
CA HIS A 472 -0.10 3.99 -2.71
C HIS A 472 0.82 4.90 -3.52
N GLU A 473 0.25 5.74 -4.39
CA GLU A 473 0.99 6.79 -5.11
C GLU A 473 1.69 7.75 -4.15
N ASP A 474 1.01 8.17 -3.08
CA ASP A 474 1.58 9.07 -2.06
C ASP A 474 2.79 8.44 -1.37
N GLY A 475 2.74 7.12 -1.18
CA GLY A 475 3.87 6.34 -0.73
C GLY A 475 5.05 6.38 -1.69
N VAL A 476 4.82 6.17 -2.99
CA VAL A 476 5.85 6.30 -4.04
C VAL A 476 6.39 7.73 -4.08
N ARG A 477 5.50 8.74 -4.13
CA ARG A 477 5.84 10.16 -4.20
C ARG A 477 6.69 10.60 -3.00
N SER A 478 6.35 10.16 -1.79
CA SER A 478 7.14 10.49 -0.59
C SER A 478 8.52 9.83 -0.61
N GLY A 479 8.63 8.59 -1.11
CA GLY A 479 9.92 7.94 -1.33
C GLY A 479 10.79 8.69 -2.35
N LEU A 480 10.22 9.07 -3.48
CA LEU A 480 10.91 9.87 -4.50
C LEU A 480 11.37 11.22 -3.97
N ARG A 481 10.58 11.88 -3.13
CA ARG A 481 10.95 13.14 -2.47
C ARG A 481 12.20 12.97 -1.59
N VAL A 482 12.32 11.85 -0.88
CA VAL A 482 13.55 11.50 -0.13
C VAL A 482 14.71 11.22 -1.08
N CYS A 483 14.49 10.48 -2.17
CA CYS A 483 15.55 10.24 -3.17
C CYS A 483 16.12 11.56 -3.73
N GLN A 484 15.27 12.53 -4.04
CA GLN A 484 15.68 13.87 -4.48
C GLN A 484 16.48 14.61 -3.40
N SER A 485 16.06 14.55 -2.15
CA SER A 485 16.80 15.16 -1.02
C SER A 485 18.20 14.56 -0.84
N LEU A 486 18.36 13.28 -1.16
CA LEU A 486 19.64 12.58 -1.20
C LEU A 486 20.42 12.77 -2.51
N GLY A 487 19.92 13.64 -3.40
CA GLY A 487 20.58 14.07 -4.62
C GLY A 487 20.24 13.27 -5.87
N SER A 488 19.37 12.26 -5.81
CA SER A 488 18.96 11.51 -7.00
C SER A 488 18.25 12.43 -8.01
N GLN A 489 18.64 12.36 -9.28
CA GLN A 489 18.04 13.16 -10.35
C GLN A 489 16.81 12.45 -10.92
N ILE A 490 15.73 12.40 -10.14
CA ILE A 490 14.48 11.74 -10.53
C ILE A 490 13.34 12.74 -10.44
N ASP A 491 12.62 12.90 -11.55
CA ASP A 491 11.41 13.72 -11.56
C ASP A 491 10.29 13.05 -10.76
N ILE A 492 9.52 13.87 -10.04
CA ILE A 492 8.22 13.46 -9.50
C ILE A 492 7.16 13.93 -10.48
N LYS A 493 6.40 12.98 -11.02
CA LYS A 493 5.37 13.27 -12.03
C LYS A 493 4.05 13.59 -11.35
N ASP A 494 3.29 14.51 -11.95
CA ASP A 494 1.92 14.84 -11.54
C ASP A 494 0.87 14.22 -12.47
N GLU A 495 1.28 13.76 -13.66
CA GLU A 495 0.42 13.12 -14.67
C GLU A 495 1.03 11.80 -15.16
N VAL A 496 0.16 10.85 -15.52
CA VAL A 496 0.58 9.54 -16.04
C VAL A 496 1.12 9.73 -17.45
N ASP A 497 2.32 9.19 -17.70
CA ASP A 497 2.85 9.10 -19.05
C ASP A 497 1.98 8.15 -19.88
N ALA A 498 1.42 8.64 -20.99
CA ALA A 498 0.52 7.88 -21.85
C ALA A 498 1.19 6.60 -22.41
N SER A 499 2.52 6.57 -22.54
CA SER A 499 3.26 5.37 -22.96
C SER A 499 3.29 4.26 -21.91
N HIS A 500 2.97 4.57 -20.65
CA HIS A 500 2.86 3.58 -19.58
C HIS A 500 1.44 2.99 -19.45
N LEU A 501 0.47 3.53 -20.19
CA LEU A 501 -0.89 3.03 -20.23
C LEU A 501 -1.01 1.85 -21.20
N PRO A 502 -1.90 0.89 -20.94
CA PRO A 502 -2.13 -0.23 -21.84
C PRO A 502 -2.86 0.25 -23.11
N ASP A 503 -2.61 -0.42 -24.24
CA ASP A 503 -3.26 -0.09 -25.52
C ASP A 503 -4.80 -0.08 -25.39
N GLY A 504 -5.47 0.85 -26.09
CA GLY A 504 -6.89 1.17 -25.92
C GLY A 504 -7.89 0.02 -26.13
N GLU A 505 -7.52 -1.07 -26.82
CA GLU A 505 -8.38 -2.27 -26.93
C GLU A 505 -8.38 -3.12 -25.64
N SER A 506 -7.33 -3.01 -24.82
CA SER A 506 -7.17 -3.78 -23.58
C SER A 506 -7.62 -3.02 -22.33
N SER A 507 -7.82 -1.70 -22.43
CA SER A 507 -8.13 -0.81 -21.30
C SER A 507 -9.58 -0.91 -20.80
N HIS A 508 -10.51 -1.51 -21.56
CA HIS A 508 -11.94 -1.48 -21.21
C HIS A 508 -12.66 -2.82 -21.37
N THR A 509 -12.05 -3.96 -21.04
CA THR A 509 -12.84 -5.21 -20.93
C THR A 509 -13.67 -5.20 -19.64
N PRO A 510 -15.00 -5.04 -19.68
CA PRO A 510 -15.82 -5.01 -18.47
C PRO A 510 -15.76 -6.36 -17.76
N PHE A 511 -15.74 -6.33 -16.43
CA PHE A 511 -15.91 -7.55 -15.64
C PHE A 511 -17.33 -8.10 -15.84
N VAL A 512 -17.44 -9.39 -16.16
CA VAL A 512 -18.74 -10.00 -16.44
C VAL A 512 -19.32 -10.55 -15.14
N TYR A 513 -20.20 -9.78 -14.51
CA TYR A 513 -20.86 -10.13 -13.24
C TYR A 513 -21.59 -11.49 -13.25
N LYS A 514 -21.94 -12.02 -14.43
CA LYS A 514 -22.57 -13.35 -14.58
C LYS A 514 -21.66 -14.51 -14.14
N ASP A 515 -20.35 -14.29 -14.10
CA ASP A 515 -19.36 -15.31 -13.77
C ASP A 515 -19.09 -15.38 -12.25
N ILE A 516 -19.71 -14.50 -11.45
CA ILE A 516 -19.62 -14.53 -9.99
C ILE A 516 -20.36 -15.77 -9.46
N PRO A 517 -19.74 -16.56 -8.56
CA PRO A 517 -20.36 -17.76 -8.02
C PRO A 517 -21.39 -17.42 -6.91
N VAL A 518 -22.53 -16.84 -7.28
CA VAL A 518 -23.58 -16.35 -6.35
C VAL A 518 -24.25 -17.45 -5.49
N ARG A 519 -24.08 -18.72 -5.87
CA ARG A 519 -24.58 -19.91 -5.15
C ARG A 519 -23.50 -20.67 -4.39
N ALA A 520 -22.23 -20.28 -4.50
CA ALA A 520 -21.16 -20.91 -3.73
C ALA A 520 -21.28 -20.57 -2.24
N ASP A 521 -20.62 -21.37 -1.40
CA ASP A 521 -20.32 -21.03 0.00
C ASP A 521 -21.50 -20.98 0.99
N LYS A 522 -22.69 -21.50 0.65
CA LYS A 522 -23.87 -21.44 1.54
C LYS A 522 -24.28 -22.75 2.23
N SER A 523 -23.73 -23.88 1.81
CA SER A 523 -24.11 -25.19 2.37
C SER A 523 -23.16 -25.59 3.49
N MET A 524 -23.68 -25.77 4.71
CA MET A 524 -22.89 -26.22 5.86
C MET A 524 -22.12 -27.50 5.55
N HIS A 525 -22.74 -28.46 4.85
CA HIS A 525 -22.06 -29.68 4.43
C HIS A 525 -20.81 -29.44 3.57
N LYS A 526 -20.79 -28.41 2.72
CA LYS A 526 -19.59 -28.06 1.94
C LYS A 526 -18.55 -27.39 2.82
N LEU A 527 -18.96 -26.45 3.68
CA LEU A 527 -18.09 -25.74 4.61
C LEU A 527 -17.40 -26.70 5.58
N ASP A 528 -18.11 -27.68 6.14
CA ASP A 528 -17.57 -28.72 7.03
C ASP A 528 -16.49 -29.60 6.38
N ASN A 529 -16.51 -29.71 5.04
CA ASN A 529 -15.54 -30.49 4.26
C ASN A 529 -14.49 -29.60 3.57
N ARG A 530 -14.48 -28.29 3.84
CA ARG A 530 -13.50 -27.36 3.28
C ARG A 530 -12.19 -27.46 4.02
N GLN A 531 -11.09 -27.46 3.26
CA GLN A 531 -9.74 -27.48 3.81
C GLN A 531 -8.94 -26.30 3.26
N LEU A 532 -8.44 -25.47 4.16
CA LEU A 532 -7.42 -24.47 3.86
C LEU A 532 -6.05 -25.15 3.90
N LEU A 533 -5.44 -25.34 2.73
CA LEU A 533 -4.13 -26.01 2.62
C LEU A 533 -2.97 -25.05 2.85
N SER A 534 -3.11 -23.78 2.45
CA SER A 534 -2.11 -22.72 2.67
C SER A 534 -2.75 -21.33 2.61
N ALA A 535 -2.16 -20.36 3.33
CA ALA A 535 -2.50 -18.94 3.33
C ALA A 535 -1.25 -18.08 3.60
N GLU A 536 -0.31 -18.14 2.66
CA GLU A 536 1.03 -17.56 2.78
C GLU A 536 1.13 -16.21 2.05
N THR A 537 2.14 -15.39 2.33
CA THR A 537 2.33 -14.07 1.71
C THR A 537 3.43 -14.12 0.64
N ASN A 538 4.69 -13.89 1.00
CA ASN A 538 5.82 -13.82 0.06
C ASN A 538 7.04 -14.65 0.49
N GLN A 539 6.78 -15.81 1.12
CA GLN A 539 7.79 -16.77 1.56
C GLN A 539 8.74 -17.20 0.41
N GLU A 540 8.24 -17.35 -0.81
CA GLU A 540 9.08 -17.65 -1.99
C GLU A 540 10.12 -16.56 -2.28
N LEU A 541 9.76 -15.28 -2.12
CA LEU A 541 10.69 -14.16 -2.30
C LEU A 541 11.80 -14.20 -1.25
N LEU A 542 11.46 -14.51 0.00
CA LEU A 542 12.43 -14.61 1.10
C LEU A 542 13.41 -15.77 0.87
N ALA A 543 12.91 -16.92 0.43
CA ALA A 543 13.75 -18.06 0.06
C ALA A 543 14.71 -17.69 -1.07
N TYR A 544 14.24 -16.93 -2.07
CA TYR A 544 15.08 -16.44 -3.16
C TYR A 544 16.20 -15.50 -2.65
N ILE A 545 15.88 -14.53 -1.78
CA ILE A 545 16.86 -13.60 -1.19
C ILE A 545 17.93 -14.37 -0.41
N ALA A 546 17.53 -15.33 0.43
CA ALA A 546 18.44 -16.18 1.18
C ALA A 546 19.39 -16.97 0.27
N SER A 547 18.88 -17.46 -0.87
CA SER A 547 19.70 -18.19 -1.86
C SER A 547 20.78 -17.32 -2.53
N ILE A 548 20.54 -16.01 -2.69
CA ILE A 548 21.56 -15.08 -3.21
C ILE A 548 22.63 -14.82 -2.15
N ALA A 549 22.21 -14.58 -0.90
CA ALA A 549 23.12 -14.29 0.20
C ALA A 549 24.09 -15.45 0.48
N ALA A 550 23.67 -16.70 0.24
CA ALA A 550 24.47 -17.89 0.45
C ALA A 550 25.55 -18.14 -0.64
N LYS A 551 25.52 -17.44 -1.78
CA LYS A 551 26.53 -17.64 -2.84
C LYS A 551 27.83 -16.91 -2.47
N PRO A 552 28.99 -17.60 -2.39
CA PRO A 552 30.26 -16.95 -2.10
C PRO A 552 30.58 -15.92 -3.20
N LYS A 553 30.91 -14.68 -2.80
CA LYS A 553 31.45 -13.66 -3.71
C LYS A 553 32.76 -14.20 -4.29
N VAL A 554 32.74 -14.72 -5.51
CA VAL A 554 33.95 -15.12 -6.22
C VAL A 554 34.77 -13.85 -6.44
N LEU A 555 35.85 -13.70 -5.67
CA LEU A 555 36.89 -12.70 -5.89
C LEU A 555 37.47 -12.92 -7.30
N THR A 556 37.10 -12.07 -8.25
CA THR A 556 37.82 -11.96 -9.52
C THR A 556 39.20 -11.43 -9.23
N ALA A 557 40.17 -12.33 -9.04
CA ALA A 557 41.58 -11.99 -8.93
C ALA A 557 42.01 -11.26 -10.21
N ALA A 558 42.46 -10.01 -10.03
CA ALA A 558 43.07 -9.22 -11.08
C ALA A 558 44.24 -10.00 -11.69
N LYS A 559 44.14 -10.32 -12.99
CA LYS A 559 45.26 -10.83 -13.78
C LYS A 559 46.32 -9.74 -13.86
N THR A 560 47.32 -9.80 -12.99
CA THR A 560 48.59 -9.09 -13.15
C THR A 560 49.32 -9.67 -14.36
N LYS A 561 49.33 -8.93 -15.48
CA LYS A 561 50.25 -9.17 -16.59
C LYS A 561 51.67 -8.91 -16.09
N LYS A 562 52.45 -9.96 -15.84
CA LYS A 562 53.93 -9.85 -15.83
C LYS A 562 54.44 -10.10 -17.24
N HIS A 563 55.01 -9.06 -17.85
CA HIS A 563 56.01 -9.19 -18.91
C HIS A 563 57.34 -9.64 -18.30
N GLY A 564 58.06 -10.52 -19.00
CA GLY A 564 59.41 -10.95 -18.63
C GLY A 564 59.93 -12.09 -19.52
N LEU A 565 60.69 -11.70 -20.56
CA LEU A 565 61.63 -12.45 -21.39
C LEU A 565 62.26 -13.71 -20.74
N LEU A 566 62.39 -14.83 -21.50
CA LEU A 566 63.66 -15.30 -22.10
C LEU A 566 63.58 -16.70 -22.76
N ALA A 567 64.30 -16.79 -23.88
CA ALA A 567 65.06 -17.93 -24.43
C ALA A 567 64.38 -19.03 -25.27
N ARG A 568 64.73 -18.97 -26.57
CA ARG A 568 64.84 -20.04 -27.59
C ARG A 568 65.42 -21.35 -27.03
N VAL A 569 65.05 -22.48 -27.66
CA VAL A 569 65.92 -23.36 -28.48
C VAL A 569 65.22 -24.71 -28.77
N LEU A 570 65.17 -25.07 -30.08
CA LEU A 570 65.16 -26.40 -30.76
C LEU A 570 64.27 -27.53 -30.18
N HIS A 571 63.47 -28.27 -30.96
CA HIS A 571 63.93 -29.13 -32.04
C HIS A 571 62.76 -29.64 -32.91
N ARG A 572 63.04 -29.78 -34.22
CA ARG A 572 62.27 -30.52 -35.24
C ARG A 572 61.83 -31.92 -34.76
N SER A 573 60.67 -32.40 -35.25
CA SER A 573 60.57 -33.58 -36.15
C SER A 573 59.16 -34.20 -36.26
N LYS A 574 58.63 -34.15 -37.50
CA LYS A 574 57.98 -35.22 -38.29
C LYS A 574 56.54 -35.71 -38.04
N HIS A 575 55.82 -35.71 -39.19
CA HIS A 575 54.78 -36.64 -39.67
C HIS A 575 53.46 -36.67 -38.87
N LYS A 576 52.27 -36.58 -39.48
CA LYS A 576 51.80 -36.90 -40.83
C LYS A 576 50.60 -36.02 -41.15
#